data_AF-A0A843JRY4-F1
#
_entry.id   AF-A0A843JRY4-F1
#
_cell.length_a   1.000
_cell.length_b   1.000
_cell.length_c   1.000
_cell.angle_alpha   90.00
_cell.angle_beta   90.00
_cell.angle_gamma   90.00
#
_symmetry.space_group_name_H-M   'P 1'
#
loop_
_entity.id
_entity.type
_entity.pdbx_description
1 polymer ?
#
loop_
_entity_poly.entity_id
_entity_poly.type
_entity_poly.pdbx_seq_one_letter_code
_entity_poly.pdbx_strand_id
1 'polypeptide(L)'
;MSRRFSDLTAKELARLPSLCFDHSRIGEEIIHLHLFNDEKMHWYIAEWGPINKRFFGFYLNKADGIASGFCGLDDILVYERRGTSWTPMVDEDWRPVVAREIPILVEYIKLMIIQPDLT
;
A
#
# COMPACT_ATOMS: atom_id res chain seq x y z
N MET A 1 -6.38 21.20 0.31
CA MET A 1 -6.44 20.53 -1.01
C MET A 1 -5.74 19.20 -0.88
N SER A 2 -6.42 18.10 -1.19
CA SER A 2 -5.75 16.79 -1.25
C SER A 2 -4.75 16.82 -2.40
N ARG A 3 -3.47 16.58 -2.08
CA ARG A 3 -2.39 16.43 -3.05
C ARG A 3 -2.64 15.19 -3.91
N ARG A 4 -2.17 15.12 -5.15
CA ARG A 4 -2.24 13.87 -5.93
C ARG A 4 -1.02 13.01 -5.70
N PHE A 5 -1.13 11.70 -5.94
CA PHE A 5 0.02 10.80 -5.90
C PHE A 5 1.10 11.21 -6.90
N SER A 6 0.72 11.60 -8.11
CA SER A 6 1.66 12.16 -9.11
C SER A 6 2.41 13.41 -8.65
N ASP A 7 1.91 14.12 -7.64
CA ASP A 7 2.58 15.29 -7.06
C ASP A 7 3.57 14.90 -5.94
N LEU A 8 3.65 13.63 -5.54
CA LEU A 8 4.67 13.14 -4.60
C LEU A 8 6.03 13.06 -5.30
N THR A 9 7.02 13.73 -4.72
CA THR A 9 8.38 13.72 -5.25
C THR A 9 9.10 12.42 -4.87
N ALA A 10 10.14 12.08 -5.63
CA ALA A 10 11.02 10.95 -5.28
C ALA A 10 11.63 11.09 -3.88
N LYS A 11 11.86 12.33 -3.40
CA LYS A 11 12.36 12.61 -2.05
C LYS A 11 11.34 12.25 -0.96
N GLU A 12 10.06 12.40 -1.25
CA GLU A 12 8.98 12.04 -0.32
C GLU A 12 8.75 10.55 -0.30
N LEU A 13 8.76 9.90 -1.47
CA LEU A 13 8.72 8.44 -1.55
C LEU A 13 9.95 7.79 -0.88
N ALA A 14 11.12 8.44 -0.94
CA ALA A 14 12.32 7.98 -0.24
C ALA A 14 12.25 8.10 1.29
N ARG A 15 11.19 8.69 1.87
CA ARG A 15 10.93 8.65 3.32
C ARG A 15 10.31 7.33 3.77
N LEU A 16 9.75 6.56 2.82
CA LEU A 16 9.27 5.22 3.11
C LEU A 16 10.47 4.32 3.45
N PRO A 17 10.29 3.37 4.39
CA PRO A 17 11.30 2.36 4.65
C PRO A 17 11.74 1.64 3.37
N SER A 18 13.02 1.27 3.34
CA SER A 18 13.58 0.48 2.25
C SER A 18 12.86 -0.87 2.15
N LEU A 19 12.59 -1.28 0.92
CA LEU A 19 12.02 -2.59 0.62
C LEU A 19 12.85 -3.73 1.25
N CYS A 20 12.24 -4.46 2.18
CA CYS A 20 12.72 -5.72 2.70
C CYS A 20 12.08 -6.87 1.90
N PHE A 21 12.64 -8.07 1.98
CA PHE A 21 12.06 -9.27 1.35
C PHE A 21 11.57 -10.27 2.39
N ASP A 22 11.80 -10.01 3.68
CA ASP A 22 11.31 -10.84 4.78
C ASP A 22 9.95 -10.31 5.26
N HIS A 23 8.88 -10.82 4.65
CA HIS A 23 7.50 -10.58 5.05
C HIS A 23 6.86 -11.88 5.58
N SER A 24 7.62 -12.62 6.39
CA SER A 24 7.15 -13.87 7.02
C SER A 24 6.01 -13.67 8.03
N ARG A 25 5.72 -12.42 8.42
CA ARG A 25 4.69 -12.07 9.42
C ARG A 25 3.71 -11.04 8.89
N ILE A 26 2.72 -11.52 8.14
CA ILE A 26 1.67 -10.66 7.63
C ILE A 26 0.87 -10.01 8.77
N GLY A 27 0.62 -8.71 8.65
CA GLY A 27 -0.07 -7.87 9.61
C GLY A 27 0.81 -7.09 10.59
N GLU A 28 2.12 -7.39 10.66
CA GLU A 28 3.10 -6.61 11.44
C GLU A 28 3.69 -5.43 10.65
N GLU A 29 3.39 -5.32 9.36
CA GLU A 29 3.86 -4.23 8.50
C GLU A 29 3.41 -2.86 9.03
N ILE A 30 4.33 -1.91 8.99
CA ILE A 30 4.04 -0.53 9.32
C ILE A 30 3.64 0.20 8.05
N ILE A 31 2.39 0.65 7.99
CA ILE A 31 1.86 1.41 6.87
C ILE A 31 2.25 2.88 7.03
N HIS A 32 2.98 3.39 6.04
CA HIS A 32 3.46 4.77 6.01
C HIS A 32 2.72 5.65 5.01
N LEU A 33 2.06 5.07 4.01
CA LEU A 33 1.35 5.80 2.97
C LEU A 33 0.04 5.08 2.63
N HIS A 34 -1.08 5.77 2.78
CA HIS A 34 -2.38 5.31 2.28
C HIS A 34 -2.76 6.12 1.05
N LEU A 35 -3.02 5.46 -0.08
CA LEU A 35 -3.62 6.06 -1.27
C LEU A 35 -5.07 5.60 -1.40
N PHE A 36 -5.93 6.54 -1.76
CA PHE A 36 -7.34 6.31 -2.02
C PHE A 36 -7.76 6.98 -3.32
N ASN A 37 -8.72 6.41 -4.05
CA ASN A 37 -9.25 7.03 -5.26
C ASN A 37 -10.78 7.00 -5.32
N ASP A 38 -11.34 7.68 -6.31
CA ASP A 38 -12.79 7.83 -6.54
C ASP A 38 -13.49 6.51 -6.89
N GLU A 39 -12.75 5.51 -7.36
CA GLU A 39 -13.22 4.14 -7.55
C GLU A 39 -13.24 3.30 -6.26
N LYS A 40 -13.03 3.95 -5.10
CA LYS A 40 -12.98 3.33 -3.77
C LYS A 40 -11.87 2.28 -3.63
N MET A 41 -10.80 2.40 -4.40
CA MET A 41 -9.62 1.55 -4.21
C MET A 41 -8.75 2.10 -3.09
N HIS A 42 -8.13 1.20 -2.35
CA HIS A 42 -7.20 1.52 -1.27
C HIS A 42 -5.86 0.86 -1.55
N TRP A 43 -4.78 1.61 -1.32
CA TRP A 43 -3.40 1.11 -1.28
C TRP A 43 -2.75 1.54 0.03
N TYR A 44 -2.31 0.58 0.83
CA TYR A 44 -1.62 0.77 2.10
C TYR A 44 -0.18 0.33 1.92
N ILE A 45 0.70 1.31 1.73
CA ILE A 45 2.11 1.12 1.39
C ILE A 45 2.95 1.12 2.67
N ALA A 46 3.71 0.04 2.84
CA ALA A 46 4.64 -0.12 3.95
C ALA A 46 6.07 0.29 3.56
N GLU A 47 6.50 -0.08 2.36
CA GLU A 47 7.92 0.03 1.96
C GLU A 47 8.08 0.45 0.51
N TRP A 48 9.25 0.99 0.19
CA TRP A 48 9.64 1.44 -1.16
C TRP A 48 11.07 1.07 -1.51
N GLY A 49 11.24 0.50 -2.70
CA GLY A 49 12.53 0.22 -3.31
C GLY A 49 12.81 1.22 -4.44
N PRO A 50 13.71 2.21 -4.26
CA PRO A 50 14.00 3.20 -5.30
C PRO A 50 14.69 2.60 -6.53
N ILE A 51 15.45 1.50 -6.37
CA ILE A 51 16.21 0.85 -7.45
C ILE A 51 15.26 0.13 -8.42
N ASN A 52 14.37 -0.71 -7.89
CA ASN A 52 13.41 -1.50 -8.67
C ASN A 52 12.10 -0.75 -8.92
N LYS A 53 11.94 0.43 -8.31
CA LYS A 53 10.71 1.24 -8.32
C LYS A 53 9.47 0.45 -7.89
N ARG A 54 9.62 -0.38 -6.84
CA ARG A 54 8.53 -1.21 -6.30
C ARG A 54 8.16 -0.82 -4.89
N PHE A 55 6.88 -0.91 -4.59
CA PHE A 55 6.32 -0.82 -3.25
C PHE A 55 5.99 -2.21 -2.73
N PHE A 56 5.96 -2.35 -1.40
CA PHE A 56 5.26 -3.44 -0.72
C PHE A 56 4.11 -2.88 0.09
N GLY A 57 2.98 -3.59 0.08
CA GLY A 57 1.80 -3.16 0.81
C GLY A 57 0.56 -3.99 0.54
N PHE A 58 -0.57 -3.48 1.01
CA PHE A 58 -1.90 -4.07 0.84
C PHE A 58 -2.70 -3.23 -0.15
N TYR A 59 -3.46 -3.86 -1.04
CA TYR A 59 -4.26 -3.17 -2.03
C TYR A 59 -5.57 -3.89 -2.32
N LEU A 60 -6.58 -3.12 -2.76
CA LEU A 60 -7.86 -3.67 -3.18
C LEU A 60 -7.80 -4.08 -4.66
N ASN A 61 -7.91 -5.37 -4.94
CA ASN A 61 -8.10 -5.97 -6.25
C ASN A 61 -9.61 -6.03 -6.58
N LYS A 62 -10.00 -5.52 -7.76
CA LYS A 62 -11.40 -5.51 -8.21
C LYS A 62 -12.01 -6.90 -8.39
N ALA A 63 -11.20 -7.91 -8.72
CA ALA A 63 -11.68 -9.27 -8.95
C ALA A 63 -11.79 -10.08 -7.64
N ASP A 64 -10.82 -9.89 -6.74
CA ASP A 64 -10.57 -10.85 -5.65
C ASP A 64 -10.69 -10.26 -4.24
N GLY A 65 -10.92 -8.94 -4.11
CA GLY A 65 -10.93 -8.27 -2.82
C GLY A 65 -9.53 -7.80 -2.39
N ILE A 66 -9.19 -7.89 -1.11
CA ILE A 66 -7.92 -7.35 -0.59
C ILE A 66 -6.79 -8.34 -0.90
N ALA A 67 -5.64 -7.82 -1.33
CA ALA A 67 -4.41 -8.57 -1.56
C ALA A 67 -3.22 -7.84 -0.93
N SER A 68 -2.11 -8.55 -0.75
CA SER A 68 -0.82 -7.99 -0.31
C SER A 68 0.30 -8.43 -1.24
N GLY A 69 1.29 -7.58 -1.45
CA GLY A 69 2.46 -7.95 -2.24
C GLY A 69 3.23 -6.79 -2.81
N PHE A 70 4.13 -7.11 -3.75
CA PHE A 70 4.92 -6.13 -4.47
C PHE A 70 4.16 -5.57 -5.67
N CYS A 71 4.28 -4.27 -5.88
CA CYS A 71 3.69 -3.57 -7.01
C CYS A 71 4.62 -2.46 -7.53
N GLY A 72 4.64 -2.23 -8.83
CA GLY A 72 5.44 -1.18 -9.44
C GLY A 72 4.80 0.20 -9.31
N LEU A 73 5.62 1.25 -9.37
CA LEU A 73 5.12 2.63 -9.49
C LEU A 73 4.19 2.80 -10.70
N ASP A 74 4.54 2.17 -11.82
CA ASP A 74 3.73 2.24 -13.04
C ASP A 74 2.33 1.63 -12.86
N ASP A 75 2.18 0.61 -12.00
CA ASP A 75 0.89 -0.02 -11.70
C ASP A 75 -0.07 0.97 -11.02
N ILE A 76 0.45 1.83 -10.14
CA ILE A 76 -0.33 2.93 -9.52
C ILE A 76 -0.69 3.97 -10.59
N LEU A 77 0.29 4.41 -11.37
CA LEU A 77 0.15 5.49 -12.34
C LEU A 77 -0.74 5.11 -13.53
N VAL A 78 -0.92 3.82 -13.83
CA VAL A 78 -1.89 3.37 -14.84
C VAL A 78 -3.31 3.81 -14.46
N TYR A 79 -3.69 3.76 -13.19
CA TYR A 79 -5.02 4.20 -12.76
C TYR A 79 -5.16 5.72 -12.84
N GLU A 80 -4.11 6.48 -12.51
CA GLU A 80 -4.08 7.94 -12.73
C GLU A 80 -4.26 8.31 -14.21
N ARG A 81 -3.60 7.57 -15.11
CA ARG A 81 -3.75 7.75 -16.56
C ARG A 81 -5.15 7.42 -17.08
N ARG A 82 -5.93 6.62 -16.37
CA ARG A 82 -7.33 6.28 -16.71
C ARG A 82 -8.34 7.33 -16.24
N GLY A 83 -7.88 8.41 -15.60
CA GLY A 83 -8.71 9.51 -15.11
C GLY A 83 -8.98 9.44 -13.60
N THR A 84 -8.58 8.36 -12.95
CA THR A 84 -8.80 8.08 -11.52
C THR A 84 -7.70 8.76 -10.70
N SER A 85 -7.99 9.80 -9.91
CA SER A 85 -6.94 10.51 -9.17
C SER A 85 -6.65 9.86 -7.82
N TRP A 86 -5.43 9.35 -7.63
CA TRP A 86 -4.97 8.88 -6.32
C TRP A 86 -4.73 10.06 -5.39
N THR A 87 -5.43 10.03 -4.27
CA THR A 87 -5.28 10.95 -3.16
C THR A 87 -4.49 10.26 -2.06
N PRO A 88 -3.29 10.73 -1.71
CA PRO A 88 -2.64 10.36 -0.46
C PRO A 88 -3.53 10.83 0.70
N MET A 89 -3.95 9.87 1.50
CA MET A 89 -4.75 10.07 2.72
C MET A 89 -3.86 10.26 3.95
N VAL A 90 -2.54 10.36 3.74
CA VAL A 90 -1.58 10.61 4.80
C VAL A 90 -1.93 11.92 5.49
N ASP A 91 -2.00 11.90 6.81
CA ASP A 91 -2.07 13.12 7.60
C ASP A 91 -0.79 13.94 7.41
N GLU A 92 -0.81 15.22 7.78
CA GLU A 92 0.38 16.09 7.66
C GLU A 92 1.57 15.55 8.48
N ASP A 93 1.29 14.72 9.49
CA ASP A 93 2.26 14.13 10.42
C ASP A 93 2.83 12.77 9.96
N TRP A 94 2.33 12.17 8.87
CA TRP A 94 2.75 10.84 8.40
C TRP A 94 2.69 9.77 9.50
N ARG A 95 1.64 9.74 10.31
CA ARG A 95 1.59 8.83 11.46
C ARG A 95 1.52 7.38 10.97
N PRO A 96 2.57 6.59 11.21
CA PRO A 96 2.58 5.20 10.78
C PRO A 96 1.56 4.40 11.59
N VAL A 97 0.90 3.44 10.94
CA VAL A 97 -0.10 2.56 11.57
C VAL A 97 0.24 1.12 11.24
N VAL A 98 0.13 0.22 12.22
CA VAL A 98 0.34 -1.21 11.97
C VAL A 98 -0.79 -1.75 11.11
N ALA A 99 -0.49 -2.57 10.09
CA ALA A 99 -1.49 -3.06 9.13
C ALA A 99 -2.70 -3.73 9.80
N ARG A 100 -2.48 -4.50 10.88
CA ARG A 100 -3.55 -5.15 11.66
C ARG A 100 -4.47 -4.19 12.44
N GLU A 101 -4.11 -2.93 12.57
CA GLU A 101 -4.94 -1.90 13.21
C GLU A 101 -5.85 -1.19 12.20
N ILE A 102 -5.63 -1.39 10.90
CA ILE A 102 -6.44 -0.81 9.83
C ILE A 102 -7.70 -1.67 9.65
N PRO A 103 -8.92 -1.17 9.95
CA PRO A 103 -10.13 -1.99 10.03
C PRO A 103 -10.44 -2.81 8.78
N ILE A 104 -10.18 -2.24 7.58
CA ILE A 104 -10.44 -2.95 6.32
C ILE A 104 -9.48 -4.14 6.11
N LEU A 105 -8.28 -4.10 6.69
CA LEU A 105 -7.27 -5.14 6.51
C LEU A 105 -7.40 -6.29 7.53
N VAL A 106 -8.08 -6.07 8.65
CA VAL A 106 -8.14 -7.01 9.79
C VAL A 106 -8.56 -8.42 9.36
N GLU A 107 -9.66 -8.54 8.61
CA GLU A 107 -10.18 -9.87 8.22
C GLU A 107 -9.27 -10.55 7.19
N TYR A 108 -8.68 -9.79 6.25
CA TYR A 108 -7.70 -10.31 5.31
C TYR A 108 -6.46 -10.84 6.03
N ILE A 109 -5.91 -10.07 6.96
CA ILE A 109 -4.72 -10.47 7.75
C ILE A 109 -5.02 -11.74 8.54
N LYS A 110 -6.19 -11.84 9.19
CA LYS A 110 -6.61 -13.07 9.88
C LYS A 110 -6.65 -14.27 8.93
N LEU A 111 -7.24 -14.13 7.74
CA LEU A 111 -7.29 -15.21 6.75
C LEU A 111 -5.89 -15.67 6.35
N MET A 112 -4.97 -14.73 6.10
CA MET A 112 -3.61 -15.05 5.68
C MET A 112 -2.76 -15.68 6.80
N ILE A 113 -3.03 -15.36 8.07
CA ILE A 113 -2.39 -16.02 9.23
C ILE A 113 -2.97 -17.42 9.44
N ILE A 114 -4.29 -17.60 9.22
CA ILE A 114 -5.00 -18.85 9.51
C ILE A 114 -4.80 -19.90 8.41
N GLN A 115 -4.40 -19.52 7.19
CA GLN A 115 -4.05 -20.49 6.15
C GLN A 115 -2.90 -21.36 6.66
N PRO A 116 -3.16 -22.64 7.03
CA PRO A 116 -2.08 -23.56 7.33
C PRO A 116 -1.31 -23.76 6.03
N ASP A 117 0.02 -23.86 6.12
CA ASP A 117 0.87 -24.21 5.00
C ASP A 117 0.23 -25.35 4.20
N LEU A 118 -0.39 -25.01 3.06
CA LEU A 118 -0.76 -25.98 2.04
C LEU A 118 0.56 -26.42 1.42
N THR A 119 1.17 -27.38 2.11
CA THR A 119 2.36 -28.13 1.74
C THR A 119 2.05 -29.10 0.62
#